data_AF-A0A072NXX9-F1
#
_entry.id   AF-A0A072NXX9-F1
#
_cell.length_a   1.000
_cell.length_b   1.000
_cell.length_c   1.000
_cell.angle_alpha   90.00
_cell.angle_beta   90.00
_cell.angle_gamma   90.00
#
_symmetry.space_group_name_H-M   'P 1'
#
loop_
_entity.id
_entity.type
_entity.pdbx_description
1 polymer ?
#
loop_
_entity_poly.entity_id
_entity_poly.type
_entity_poly.pdbx_seq_one_letter_code
_entity_poly.pdbx_strand_id
1 'polypeptide(L)'
;MFACEIWSAASPYYANLLASRTIGAFFGSCTEAMGALTDIFFLHERVSKMGIYLPFLNLGNSLGPLVTGFMTQGVGWRWVSWLCVIISGITFLGIVFFFPETRWHRSIDAAVTKEAVAVEETPEVKSMDEKAIENIESRTCTSDRLTGVKKTYLHELSIWSGISEVSYFNHLIRPFPLLAYPAIALGSLSYSVLLAWLLGIGSLRSFVFSIPLYKFGPGVNGLTDIPGLGMAYLRSEVLVLQLTDRRVLARCTVGTCLGAFIGGKCTDVYARRQARWNSGKFLPEYPLVLLIIPFILGPCGLLMFGIGAQRSLPWTVLFIGSV
;
A
#
# COMPACT_ATOMS: atom_id res chain seq x y z
N MET A 1 -11.11 14.24 -2.59
CA MET A 1 -9.76 14.77 -2.26
C MET A 1 -9.46 16.07 -3.00
N PHE A 2 -9.43 16.11 -4.35
CA PHE A 2 -9.07 17.29 -5.14
C PHE A 2 -9.78 18.60 -4.72
N ALA A 3 -11.12 18.59 -4.61
CA ALA A 3 -11.89 19.76 -4.19
C ALA A 3 -11.57 20.23 -2.74
N CYS A 4 -11.27 19.29 -1.84
CA CYS A 4 -10.89 19.61 -0.46
C CYS A 4 -9.52 20.28 -0.38
N GLU A 5 -8.58 19.91 -1.26
CA GLU A 5 -7.27 20.56 -1.32
C GLU A 5 -7.34 21.99 -1.89
N ILE A 6 -8.24 22.25 -2.84
CA ILE A 6 -8.52 23.61 -3.33
C ILE A 6 -9.09 24.46 -2.18
N TRP A 7 -10.03 23.89 -1.42
CA TRP A 7 -10.60 24.55 -0.25
C TRP A 7 -9.55 24.87 0.81
N SER A 8 -8.66 23.91 1.11
CA SER A 8 -7.53 24.09 2.01
C SER A 8 -6.60 25.23 1.56
N ALA A 9 -6.25 25.28 0.28
CA ALA A 9 -5.34 26.28 -0.28
C ALA A 9 -5.92 27.71 -0.29
N ALA A 10 -7.22 27.84 -0.55
CA ALA A 10 -7.92 29.12 -0.60
C ALA A 10 -8.31 29.65 0.79
N SER A 11 -8.40 28.79 1.81
CA SER A 11 -8.90 29.17 3.13
C SER A 11 -7.95 30.12 3.90
N PRO A 12 -8.44 31.27 4.42
CA PRO A 12 -7.64 32.17 5.24
C PRO A 12 -7.79 31.92 6.76
N TYR A 13 -8.83 31.20 7.18
CA TYR A 13 -9.14 30.93 8.59
C TYR A 13 -8.74 29.52 9.01
N TYR A 14 -8.24 29.36 10.23
CA TYR A 14 -7.82 28.07 10.80
C TYR A 14 -8.95 27.03 10.83
N ALA A 15 -10.18 27.44 11.19
CA ALA A 15 -11.33 26.53 11.25
C ALA A 15 -11.65 25.92 9.87
N ASN A 16 -11.57 26.72 8.80
CA ASN A 16 -11.79 26.27 7.44
C ASN A 16 -10.67 25.33 6.96
N LEU A 17 -9.42 25.63 7.34
CA LEU A 17 -8.28 24.77 7.05
C LEU A 17 -8.43 23.40 7.73
N LEU A 18 -8.79 23.39 9.01
CA LEU A 18 -8.99 22.17 9.78
C LEU A 18 -10.14 21.33 9.19
N ALA A 19 -11.28 21.96 8.90
CA ALA A 19 -12.43 21.28 8.29
C ALA A 19 -12.10 20.67 6.93
N SER A 20 -11.40 21.40 6.06
CA SER A 20 -11.00 20.89 4.75
C SER A 20 -10.04 19.69 4.85
N ARG A 21 -9.13 19.69 5.83
CA ARG A 21 -8.16 18.61 6.08
C ARG A 21 -8.82 17.36 6.68
N THR A 22 -9.76 17.51 7.60
CA THR A 22 -10.47 16.35 8.18
C THR A 22 -11.35 15.67 7.13
N ILE A 23 -12.09 16.44 6.33
CA ILE A 23 -12.89 15.92 5.23
C ILE A 23 -11.98 15.30 4.15
N GLY A 24 -10.87 15.97 3.82
CA GLY A 24 -9.88 15.45 2.88
C GLY A 24 -9.30 14.10 3.31
N ALA A 25 -8.97 13.95 4.59
CA ALA A 25 -8.45 12.70 5.16
C ALA A 25 -9.46 11.54 5.08
N PHE A 26 -10.74 11.81 5.33
CA PHE A 26 -11.80 10.80 5.20
C PHE A 26 -11.83 10.22 3.78
N PHE A 27 -11.82 11.07 2.76
CA PHE A 27 -11.79 10.62 1.36
C PHE A 27 -10.43 10.04 0.93
N GLY A 28 -9.33 10.50 1.52
CA GLY A 28 -7.99 9.97 1.25
C GLY A 28 -7.84 8.51 1.66
N SER A 29 -8.52 8.09 2.72
CA SER A 29 -8.47 6.71 3.26
C SER A 29 -8.87 5.64 2.24
N CYS A 30 -9.73 5.95 1.27
CA CYS A 30 -10.14 5.01 0.23
C CYS A 30 -8.97 4.51 -0.64
N THR A 31 -7.89 5.28 -0.74
CA THR A 31 -6.73 4.95 -1.58
C THR A 31 -5.91 3.80 -0.99
N GLU A 32 -5.87 3.66 0.34
CA GLU A 32 -5.14 2.58 1.03
C GLU A 32 -5.87 1.24 0.93
N ALA A 33 -7.18 1.25 0.68
CA ALA A 33 -8.02 0.05 0.59
C ALA A 33 -8.00 -0.63 -0.79
N MET A 34 -6.94 -0.42 -1.58
CA MET A 34 -6.92 -0.77 -3.01
C MET A 34 -6.90 -2.29 -3.26
N GLY A 35 -8.08 -2.89 -3.43
CA GLY A 35 -8.28 -4.28 -3.86
C GLY A 35 -8.13 -4.53 -5.37
N ALA A 36 -7.97 -3.48 -6.18
CA ALA A 36 -7.87 -3.65 -7.63
C ALA A 36 -6.65 -4.48 -8.07
N LEU A 37 -5.52 -4.36 -7.36
CA LEU A 37 -4.32 -5.17 -7.62
C LEU A 37 -4.58 -6.67 -7.37
N THR A 38 -5.42 -7.00 -6.40
CA THR A 38 -5.74 -8.38 -6.07
C THR A 38 -6.63 -9.03 -7.13
N ASP A 39 -7.39 -8.23 -7.88
CA ASP A 39 -8.32 -8.71 -8.90
C ASP A 39 -7.65 -8.92 -10.26
N ILE A 40 -6.55 -8.21 -10.53
CA ILE A 40 -5.81 -8.28 -11.80
C ILE A 40 -4.81 -9.45 -11.82
N PHE A 41 -4.19 -9.79 -10.68
CA PHE A 41 -3.12 -10.78 -10.62
C PHE A 41 -3.55 -12.11 -10.00
N PHE A 42 -3.11 -13.21 -10.61
CA PHE A 42 -3.30 -14.55 -10.08
C PHE A 42 -2.59 -14.73 -8.73
N LEU A 43 -3.13 -15.62 -7.89
CA LEU A 43 -2.68 -15.86 -6.51
C LEU A 43 -1.17 -16.12 -6.40
N HIS A 44 -0.60 -16.87 -7.34
CA HIS A 44 0.81 -17.27 -7.34
C HIS A 44 1.77 -16.11 -7.68
N GLU A 45 1.32 -15.11 -8.44
CA GLU A 45 2.13 -13.93 -8.76
C GLU A 45 1.87 -12.76 -7.80
N ARG A 46 0.75 -12.79 -7.08
CA ARG A 46 0.24 -11.66 -6.28
C ARG A 46 1.29 -11.11 -5.31
N VAL A 47 1.98 -11.97 -4.57
CA VAL A 47 3.00 -11.55 -3.58
C VAL A 47 4.17 -10.85 -4.27
N SER A 48 4.62 -11.37 -5.41
CA SER A 48 5.72 -10.80 -6.18
C SER A 48 5.37 -9.42 -6.76
N LYS A 49 4.13 -9.26 -7.27
CA LYS A 49 3.64 -7.96 -7.80
C LYS A 49 3.41 -6.94 -6.68
N MET A 50 2.87 -7.36 -5.53
CA MET A 50 2.77 -6.52 -4.34
C MET A 50 4.15 -6.10 -3.82
N GLY A 51 5.15 -6.98 -3.94
CA GLY A 51 6.55 -6.67 -3.63
C GLY A 51 7.18 -5.62 -4.54
N ILE A 52 6.68 -5.42 -5.77
CA ILE A 52 7.08 -4.32 -6.65
C ILE A 52 6.32 -3.04 -6.29
N TYR A 53 5.03 -3.15 -5.98
CA TYR A 53 4.17 -2.02 -5.62
C TYR A 53 4.63 -1.30 -4.34
N LEU A 54 4.99 -2.04 -3.29
CA LEU A 54 5.37 -1.47 -1.98
C LEU A 54 6.58 -0.51 -2.03
N PRO A 55 7.67 -0.78 -2.77
CA PRO A 55 8.74 0.19 -3.00
C PRO A 55 8.28 1.50 -3.66
N PHE A 56 7.37 1.44 -4.63
CA PHE A 56 6.83 2.65 -5.26
C PHE A 56 5.93 3.46 -4.30
N LEU A 57 5.18 2.77 -3.44
CA LEU A 57 4.40 3.41 -2.37
C LEU A 57 5.32 4.16 -1.41
N ASN A 58 6.41 3.53 -0.96
CA ASN A 58 7.40 4.16 -0.07
C ASN A 58 8.10 5.34 -0.73
N LEU A 59 8.41 5.24 -2.02
CA LEU A 59 8.98 6.35 -2.79
C LEU A 59 8.06 7.57 -2.79
N GLY A 60 6.75 7.37 -2.94
CA GLY A 60 5.76 8.45 -2.82
C GLY A 60 5.78 9.12 -1.43
N ASN A 61 5.83 8.30 -0.37
CA ASN A 61 5.89 8.79 1.01
C ASN A 61 7.16 9.61 1.28
N SER A 62 8.30 9.25 0.70
CA SER A 62 9.56 9.99 0.87
C SER A 62 9.64 11.26 -0.01
N LEU A 63 9.02 11.26 -1.21
CA LEU A 63 9.02 12.43 -2.10
C LEU A 63 8.20 13.59 -1.54
N GLY A 64 7.08 13.30 -0.87
CA GLY A 64 6.16 14.32 -0.35
C GLY A 64 6.84 15.33 0.58
N PRO A 65 7.45 14.89 1.70
CA PRO A 65 8.16 15.75 2.64
C PRO A 65 9.37 16.44 2.02
N LEU A 66 10.08 15.79 1.09
CA LEU A 66 11.23 16.38 0.41
C LEU A 66 10.82 17.63 -0.38
N VAL A 67 9.84 17.48 -1.29
CA VAL A 67 9.35 18.60 -2.12
C VAL A 67 8.71 19.68 -1.25
N THR A 68 7.89 19.25 -0.29
CA THR A 68 7.18 20.14 0.63
C THR A 68 8.14 20.94 1.52
N GLY A 69 9.23 20.33 1.98
CA GLY A 69 10.23 20.96 2.86
C GLY A 69 10.93 22.14 2.17
N PHE A 70 11.39 21.96 0.93
CA PHE A 70 12.00 23.04 0.15
C PHE A 70 11.01 24.12 -0.25
N MET A 71 9.79 23.74 -0.64
CA MET A 71 8.75 24.72 -0.99
C MET A 71 8.33 25.60 0.18
N THR A 72 8.23 25.03 1.38
CA THR A 72 7.84 25.77 2.59
C THR A 72 8.88 26.83 2.96
N GLN A 73 10.17 26.59 2.68
CA GLN A 73 11.24 27.56 2.94
C GLN A 73 11.26 28.72 1.93
N GLY A 74 10.91 28.47 0.66
CA GLY A 74 10.98 29.49 -0.39
C GLY A 74 9.71 30.33 -0.52
N VAL A 75 8.58 29.67 -0.78
CA VAL A 75 7.32 30.31 -1.22
C VAL A 75 6.24 30.26 -0.13
N GLY A 76 6.47 29.47 0.92
CA GLY A 76 5.58 29.31 2.06
C GLY A 76 4.61 28.13 1.92
N TRP A 77 3.94 27.79 3.03
CA TRP A 77 3.13 26.57 3.16
C TRP A 77 1.85 26.56 2.32
N ARG A 78 1.29 27.72 1.94
CA ARG A 78 0.06 27.79 1.13
C ARG A 78 0.26 27.22 -0.27
N TRP A 79 1.43 27.45 -0.85
CA TRP A 79 1.79 26.93 -2.17
C TRP A 79 1.97 25.41 -2.19
N VAL A 80 2.30 24.80 -1.05
CA VAL A 80 2.32 23.33 -0.90
C VAL A 80 0.93 22.76 -1.16
N SER A 81 -0.13 23.39 -0.64
CA SER A 81 -1.50 22.91 -0.86
C SER A 81 -1.90 23.06 -2.34
N TRP A 82 -1.47 24.12 -3.02
CA TRP A 82 -1.65 24.26 -4.48
C TRP A 82 -0.89 23.20 -5.29
N LEU A 83 0.32 22.80 -4.87
CA LEU A 83 1.04 21.71 -5.52
C LEU A 83 0.31 20.37 -5.36
N CYS A 84 -0.25 20.08 -4.17
CA CYS A 84 -1.09 18.89 -3.97
C CYS A 84 -2.33 18.89 -4.88
N VAL A 85 -2.94 20.05 -5.14
CA VAL A 85 -4.03 20.19 -6.11
C VAL A 85 -3.56 19.82 -7.52
N ILE A 86 -2.43 20.35 -7.97
CA ILE A 86 -1.89 20.06 -9.32
C ILE A 86 -1.62 18.55 -9.48
N ILE A 87 -0.91 17.94 -8.53
CA ILE A 87 -0.58 16.51 -8.59
C ILE A 87 -1.85 15.65 -8.55
N SER A 88 -2.79 15.94 -7.66
CA SER A 88 -4.06 15.20 -7.59
C SER A 88 -4.95 15.40 -8.81
N GLY A 89 -4.86 16.55 -9.47
CA GLY A 89 -5.53 16.79 -10.76
C GLY A 89 -4.92 15.97 -11.88
N ILE A 90 -3.58 15.87 -11.94
CA ILE A 90 -2.88 15.03 -12.92
C ILE A 90 -3.19 13.55 -12.70
N THR A 91 -3.20 13.07 -11.45
CA THR A 91 -3.56 11.67 -11.17
C THR A 91 -5.02 11.39 -11.47
N PHE A 92 -5.93 12.33 -11.22
CA PHE A 92 -7.33 12.22 -11.62
C PHE A 92 -7.48 12.07 -13.14
N LEU A 93 -6.83 12.95 -13.92
CA LEU A 93 -6.81 12.84 -15.38
C LEU A 93 -6.17 11.52 -15.83
N GLY A 94 -5.09 11.11 -15.16
CA GLY A 94 -4.42 9.84 -15.41
C GLY A 94 -5.35 8.64 -15.22
N ILE A 95 -6.13 8.61 -14.14
CA ILE A 95 -7.10 7.54 -13.89
C ILE A 95 -8.19 7.54 -14.97
N VAL A 96 -8.70 8.71 -15.34
CA VAL A 96 -9.76 8.82 -16.37
C VAL A 96 -9.28 8.28 -17.73
N PHE A 97 -8.03 8.51 -18.13
CA PHE A 97 -7.54 8.08 -19.45
C PHE A 97 -6.87 6.69 -19.46
N PHE A 98 -6.15 6.31 -18.40
CA PHE A 98 -5.32 5.10 -18.39
C PHE A 98 -5.91 3.93 -17.60
N PHE A 99 -7.01 4.12 -16.88
CA PHE A 99 -7.63 3.07 -16.07
C PHE A 99 -8.96 2.61 -16.70
N PRO A 100 -8.93 1.69 -17.69
CA PRO A 100 -10.15 1.08 -18.20
C PRO A 100 -10.82 0.27 -17.08
N GLU A 101 -12.15 0.27 -17.03
CA GLU A 101 -12.90 -0.51 -16.06
C GLU A 101 -12.64 -2.02 -16.25
N THR A 102 -11.99 -2.64 -15.27
CA THR A 102 -11.60 -4.07 -15.31
C THR A 102 -12.73 -5.02 -14.87
N ARG A 103 -13.93 -4.51 -14.57
CA ARG A 103 -15.02 -5.32 -14.04
C ARG A 103 -15.61 -6.21 -15.14
N TRP A 104 -15.19 -7.47 -15.15
CA TRP A 104 -15.75 -8.49 -16.02
C TRP A 104 -16.77 -9.34 -15.26
N HIS A 105 -18.03 -9.34 -15.72
CA HIS A 105 -19.03 -10.29 -15.23
C HIS A 105 -18.67 -11.69 -15.76
N ARG A 106 -18.10 -12.53 -14.91
CA ARG A 106 -17.88 -13.95 -15.23
C ARG A 106 -19.25 -14.63 -15.18
N SER A 107 -19.70 -15.20 -16.29
CA SER A 107 -20.91 -16.04 -16.35
C SER A 107 -20.86 -17.24 -15.40
N ILE A 108 -19.66 -17.57 -14.90
CA ILE A 108 -19.39 -18.61 -13.91
C ILE A 108 -20.11 -18.31 -12.58
N ASP A 109 -20.19 -17.04 -12.14
CA ASP A 109 -20.90 -16.72 -10.88
C ASP A 109 -22.41 -16.99 -10.99
N ALA A 110 -22.98 -16.83 -12.18
CA ALA A 110 -24.38 -17.18 -12.43
C ALA A 110 -24.59 -18.70 -12.53
N ALA A 111 -23.58 -19.47 -12.95
CA ALA A 111 -23.64 -20.93 -13.01
C ALA A 111 -23.41 -21.56 -11.63
N VAL A 112 -22.40 -21.12 -10.87
CA VAL A 112 -22.08 -21.59 -9.52
C VAL A 112 -23.15 -21.20 -8.52
N THR A 113 -23.76 -20.01 -8.65
CA THR A 113 -24.91 -19.64 -7.80
C THR A 113 -26.14 -20.49 -8.12
N LYS A 114 -26.36 -20.86 -9.40
CA LYS A 114 -27.44 -21.77 -9.78
C LYS A 114 -27.18 -23.22 -9.34
N GLU A 115 -25.94 -23.69 -9.41
CA GLU A 115 -25.55 -25.02 -8.94
C GLU A 115 -25.55 -25.12 -7.42
N ALA A 116 -25.08 -24.10 -6.69
CA ALA A 116 -25.12 -24.08 -5.22
C ALA A 116 -26.56 -24.03 -4.69
N VAL A 117 -27.47 -23.31 -5.37
CA VAL A 117 -28.91 -23.31 -5.04
C VAL A 117 -29.58 -24.63 -5.45
N ALA A 118 -29.15 -25.28 -6.54
CA ALA A 118 -29.68 -26.58 -6.94
C ALA A 118 -29.22 -27.74 -6.02
N VAL A 119 -28.04 -27.63 -5.40
CA VAL A 119 -27.51 -28.64 -4.47
C VAL A 119 -28.23 -28.62 -3.11
N GLU A 120 -28.86 -27.51 -2.72
CA GLU A 120 -29.68 -27.45 -1.49
C GLU A 120 -31.08 -28.12 -1.63
N GLU A 121 -31.56 -28.42 -2.85
CA GLU A 121 -32.93 -28.92 -3.07
C GLU A 121 -33.08 -30.43 -3.38
N THR A 122 -32.01 -31.23 -3.43
CA THR A 122 -32.15 -32.68 -3.68
C THR A 122 -31.83 -33.54 -2.45
N PRO A 123 -32.83 -34.22 -1.83
CA PRO A 123 -32.58 -35.25 -0.85
C PRO A 123 -32.20 -36.56 -1.55
N GLU A 124 -31.13 -37.20 -1.05
CA GLU A 124 -30.70 -38.59 -1.31
C GLU A 124 -30.37 -39.02 -2.75
N VAL A 125 -29.09 -39.27 -3.05
CA VAL A 125 -28.69 -40.35 -3.97
C VAL A 125 -27.46 -41.09 -3.45
N LYS A 126 -27.66 -42.35 -3.08
CA LYS A 126 -26.63 -43.36 -2.86
C LYS A 126 -26.16 -43.94 -4.21
N SER A 127 -24.85 -44.21 -4.28
CA SER A 127 -24.13 -45.13 -5.19
C SER A 127 -24.42 -45.02 -6.69
N MET A 128 -23.50 -44.39 -7.45
CA MET A 128 -23.33 -44.62 -8.90
C MET A 128 -21.86 -44.61 -9.31
N ASP A 129 -21.56 -45.39 -10.35
CA ASP A 129 -20.29 -45.99 -10.74
C ASP A 129 -19.17 -45.06 -11.23
N GLU A 130 -17.93 -45.52 -11.02
CA GLU A 130 -16.63 -44.91 -11.35
C GLU A 130 -16.44 -44.59 -12.85
N LYS A 131 -17.21 -45.23 -13.75
CA LYS A 131 -17.14 -45.01 -15.21
C LYS A 131 -17.98 -43.83 -15.73
N ALA A 132 -18.87 -43.28 -14.90
CA ALA A 132 -19.61 -42.05 -15.26
C ALA A 132 -18.76 -40.79 -15.02
N ILE A 133 -17.76 -40.87 -14.14
CA ILE A 133 -16.90 -39.75 -13.74
C ILE A 133 -15.93 -39.36 -14.89
N GLU A 134 -15.40 -40.32 -15.65
CA GLU A 134 -14.54 -40.05 -16.82
C GLU A 134 -15.28 -39.32 -17.96
N ASN A 135 -16.57 -39.57 -18.13
CA ASN A 135 -17.40 -38.88 -19.13
C ASN A 135 -17.81 -37.46 -18.70
N ILE A 136 -17.82 -37.20 -17.38
CA ILE A 136 -18.04 -35.86 -16.82
C ILE A 136 -16.75 -35.04 -16.90
N GLU A 137 -15.58 -35.63 -16.59
CA GLU A 137 -14.28 -34.96 -16.75
C GLU A 137 -13.96 -34.61 -18.21
N SER A 138 -14.27 -35.51 -19.16
CA SER A 138 -14.06 -35.22 -20.59
C SER A 138 -15.02 -34.17 -21.15
N ARG A 139 -16.26 -34.06 -20.63
CA ARG A 139 -17.18 -32.95 -20.96
C ARG A 139 -16.77 -31.63 -20.32
N THR A 140 -16.19 -31.66 -19.12
CA THR A 140 -15.74 -30.45 -18.41
C THR A 140 -14.54 -29.79 -19.12
N CYS A 141 -13.71 -30.58 -19.81
CA CYS A 141 -12.57 -30.07 -20.59
C CYS A 141 -12.93 -29.46 -21.96
N THR A 142 -14.21 -29.48 -22.36
CA THR A 142 -14.70 -28.88 -23.63
C THR A 142 -15.91 -27.96 -23.44
N SER A 143 -16.11 -27.44 -22.23
CA SER A 143 -17.09 -26.37 -22.00
C SER A 143 -16.43 -25.01 -22.23
N ASP A 144 -16.83 -24.39 -23.34
CA ASP A 144 -16.65 -22.99 -23.72
C ASP A 144 -15.25 -22.39 -23.51
N ARG A 145 -14.51 -22.27 -24.62
CA ARG A 145 -13.59 -21.14 -24.76
C ARG A 145 -14.39 -19.88 -24.42
N LEU A 146 -14.15 -19.32 -23.25
CA LEU A 146 -14.60 -18.00 -22.81
C LEU A 146 -14.04 -16.95 -23.79
N THR A 147 -14.63 -16.86 -24.99
CA THR A 147 -14.41 -15.76 -25.92
C THR A 147 -15.22 -14.59 -25.40
N GLY A 148 -14.74 -13.98 -24.32
CA GLY A 148 -15.18 -12.65 -23.95
C GLY A 148 -14.86 -11.73 -25.12
N VAL A 149 -15.90 -11.19 -25.77
CA VAL A 149 -15.72 -10.13 -26.77
C VAL A 149 -15.02 -8.98 -26.06
N LYS A 150 -13.79 -8.65 -26.49
CA LYS A 150 -13.07 -7.50 -25.95
C LYS A 150 -13.93 -6.26 -26.19
N LYS A 151 -14.25 -5.54 -25.10
CA LYS A 151 -14.99 -4.29 -25.20
C LYS A 151 -14.10 -3.29 -25.96
N THR A 152 -14.70 -2.41 -26.75
CA THR A 152 -13.97 -1.33 -27.42
C THR A 152 -13.40 -0.41 -26.34
N TYR A 153 -12.18 0.11 -26.54
CA TYR A 153 -11.46 0.95 -25.56
C TYR A 153 -12.31 2.12 -25.02
N LEU A 154 -13.16 2.74 -25.85
CA LEU A 154 -14.08 3.81 -25.42
C LEU A 154 -15.24 3.32 -24.54
N HIS A 155 -15.67 2.06 -24.72
CA HIS A 155 -16.67 1.40 -23.86
C HIS A 155 -16.03 0.88 -22.56
N GLU A 156 -14.72 0.64 -22.54
CA GLU A 156 -13.98 0.35 -21.30
C GLU A 156 -13.66 1.63 -20.49
N LEU A 157 -13.61 2.79 -21.15
CA LEU A 157 -13.50 4.11 -20.52
C LEU A 157 -14.85 4.66 -20.00
N SER A 158 -15.95 3.93 -20.14
CA SER A 158 -17.23 4.41 -19.63
C SER A 158 -17.16 4.57 -18.11
N ILE A 159 -17.52 5.75 -17.60
CA ILE A 159 -17.53 6.06 -16.16
C ILE A 159 -18.57 5.20 -15.38
N TRP A 160 -19.40 4.44 -16.10
CA TRP A 160 -20.53 3.73 -15.53
C TRP A 160 -20.79 2.39 -16.25
N SER A 161 -20.10 1.32 -15.85
CA SER A 161 -20.35 -0.06 -16.37
C SER A 161 -21.65 -0.72 -15.88
N GLY A 162 -22.47 -0.02 -15.11
CA GLY A 162 -23.71 -0.55 -14.54
C GLY A 162 -23.57 -0.88 -13.05
N ILE A 163 -24.70 -0.79 -12.35
CA ILE A 163 -24.81 -0.98 -10.91
C ILE A 163 -25.01 -2.48 -10.70
N SER A 164 -24.10 -3.15 -9.98
CA SER A 164 -24.38 -4.51 -9.52
C SER A 164 -25.56 -4.51 -8.57
N GLU A 165 -26.51 -5.44 -8.71
CA GLU A 165 -27.68 -5.63 -7.84
C GLU A 165 -27.30 -6.14 -6.43
N VAL A 166 -26.28 -5.55 -5.80
CA VAL A 166 -25.88 -5.87 -4.43
C VAL A 166 -26.13 -4.66 -3.55
N SER A 167 -26.72 -4.89 -2.38
CA SER A 167 -26.93 -3.83 -1.41
C SER A 167 -25.57 -3.28 -0.93
N TYR A 168 -25.32 -2.00 -1.19
CA TYR A 168 -24.12 -1.29 -0.75
C TYR A 168 -24.01 -1.20 0.77
N PHE A 169 -25.15 -1.04 1.45
CA PHE A 169 -25.19 -0.92 2.90
C PHE A 169 -24.74 -2.21 3.60
N ASN A 170 -25.12 -3.38 3.09
CA ASN A 170 -24.62 -4.65 3.64
C ASN A 170 -23.11 -4.80 3.41
N HIS A 171 -22.55 -4.30 2.31
CA HIS A 171 -21.09 -4.33 2.10
C HIS A 171 -20.34 -3.36 3.00
N LEU A 172 -20.92 -2.20 3.31
CA LEU A 172 -20.36 -1.24 4.27
C LEU A 172 -20.34 -1.80 5.70
N ILE A 173 -21.35 -2.61 6.05
CA ILE A 173 -21.43 -3.23 7.38
C ILE A 173 -20.60 -4.51 7.49
N ARG A 174 -20.41 -5.28 6.40
CA ARG A 174 -19.62 -6.54 6.35
C ARG A 174 -18.26 -6.53 7.08
N PRO A 175 -17.42 -5.49 7.03
CA PRO A 175 -16.15 -5.50 7.78
C PRO A 175 -16.33 -5.55 9.30
N PHE A 176 -17.43 -5.02 9.87
CA PHE A 176 -17.64 -5.02 11.32
C PHE A 176 -17.87 -6.40 11.95
N PRO A 177 -18.77 -7.28 11.45
CA PRO A 177 -18.88 -8.64 11.96
C PRO A 177 -17.63 -9.48 11.64
N LEU A 178 -16.89 -9.17 10.57
CA LEU A 178 -15.62 -9.84 10.29
C LEU A 178 -14.55 -9.57 11.36
N LEU A 179 -14.60 -8.43 12.05
CA LEU A 179 -13.73 -8.16 13.20
C LEU A 179 -14.02 -9.06 14.41
N ALA A 180 -15.19 -9.72 14.47
CA ALA A 180 -15.46 -10.71 15.51
C ALA A 180 -14.55 -11.96 15.38
N TYR A 181 -14.00 -12.21 14.18
CA TYR A 181 -13.00 -13.26 14.01
C TYR A 181 -11.65 -12.81 14.59
N PRO A 182 -11.10 -13.55 15.57
CA PRO A 182 -9.90 -13.12 16.30
C PRO A 182 -8.67 -12.98 15.39
N ALA A 183 -8.56 -13.81 14.34
CA ALA A 183 -7.48 -13.71 13.37
C ALA A 183 -7.50 -12.38 12.60
N ILE A 184 -8.69 -11.88 12.23
CA ILE A 184 -8.84 -10.62 11.50
C ILE A 184 -8.60 -9.44 12.44
N ALA A 185 -9.12 -9.52 13.67
CA ALA A 185 -8.87 -8.51 14.70
C ALA A 185 -7.36 -8.34 14.97
N LEU A 186 -6.63 -9.44 15.18
CA LEU A 186 -5.18 -9.41 15.40
C LEU A 186 -4.41 -8.88 14.18
N GLY A 187 -4.83 -9.25 12.97
CA GLY A 187 -4.26 -8.71 11.73
C GLY A 187 -4.46 -7.20 11.60
N SER A 188 -5.67 -6.71 11.86
CA SER A 188 -5.99 -5.27 11.79
C SER A 188 -5.28 -4.46 12.88
N LEU A 189 -5.14 -5.02 14.08
CA LEU A 189 -4.43 -4.39 15.19
C LEU A 189 -2.94 -4.30 14.90
N SER A 190 -2.32 -5.38 14.41
CA SER A 190 -0.90 -5.36 14.05
C SER A 190 -0.59 -4.35 12.96
N TYR A 191 -1.42 -4.28 11.91
CA TYR A 191 -1.31 -3.24 10.87
C TYR A 191 -1.46 -1.83 11.46
N SER A 192 -2.44 -1.62 12.35
CA SER A 192 -2.68 -0.33 12.99
C SER A 192 -1.51 0.12 13.87
N VAL A 193 -0.91 -0.79 14.65
CA VAL A 193 0.26 -0.49 15.48
C VAL A 193 1.46 -0.10 14.61
N LEU A 194 1.71 -0.83 13.52
CA LEU A 194 2.77 -0.50 12.57
C LEU A 194 2.55 0.85 11.89
N LEU A 195 1.31 1.16 11.50
CA LEU A 195 0.97 2.44 10.89
C LEU A 195 1.09 3.61 11.89
N ALA A 196 0.57 3.44 13.11
CA ALA A 196 0.64 4.44 14.18
C ALA A 196 2.10 4.75 14.55
N TRP A 197 2.94 3.73 14.58
CA TRP A 197 4.37 3.87 14.76
C TRP A 197 4.98 4.74 13.67
N LEU A 198 4.80 4.38 12.39
CA LEU A 198 5.41 5.08 11.25
C LEU A 198 5.04 6.56 11.26
N LEU A 199 3.76 6.87 11.52
CA LEU A 199 3.27 8.24 11.62
C LEU A 199 3.79 8.97 12.87
N GLY A 200 3.88 8.27 14.00
CA GLY A 200 4.37 8.80 15.26
C GLY A 200 5.82 9.25 15.18
N ILE A 201 6.71 8.40 14.66
CA ILE A 201 8.12 8.77 14.43
C ILE A 201 8.23 9.91 13.43
N GLY A 202 7.50 9.87 12.30
CA GLY A 202 7.54 10.95 11.29
C GLY A 202 7.15 12.32 11.87
N SER A 203 6.12 12.34 12.71
CA SER A 203 5.64 13.56 13.38
C SER A 203 6.64 14.04 14.43
N LEU A 204 7.07 13.16 15.33
CA LEU A 204 8.00 13.49 16.42
C LEU A 204 9.38 13.90 15.89
N ARG A 205 9.89 13.24 14.85
CA ARG A 205 11.16 13.56 14.21
C ARG A 205 11.21 15.02 13.76
N SER A 206 10.14 15.50 13.14
CA SER A 206 10.04 16.90 12.69
C SER A 206 10.09 17.89 13.85
N PHE A 207 9.50 17.54 15.00
CA PHE A 207 9.59 18.35 16.21
C PHE A 207 10.99 18.27 16.86
N VAL A 208 11.56 17.08 17.01
CA VAL A 208 12.87 16.86 17.68
C VAL A 208 14.00 17.57 16.92
N PHE A 209 14.01 17.52 15.60
CA PHE A 209 15.05 18.19 14.80
C PHE A 209 14.88 19.72 14.72
N SER A 210 13.71 20.24 15.09
CA SER A 210 13.49 21.69 15.22
C SER A 210 14.01 22.28 16.54
N ILE A 211 14.38 21.43 17.52
CA ILE A 211 14.92 21.85 18.81
C ILE A 211 16.23 22.66 18.60
N PRO A 212 16.52 23.68 19.42
CA PRO A 212 17.68 24.58 19.25
C PRO A 212 19.05 23.90 19.20
N LEU A 213 19.16 22.63 19.59
CA LEU A 213 20.38 21.82 19.54
C LEU A 213 20.72 21.36 18.11
N TYR A 214 19.72 21.03 17.28
CA TYR A 214 19.93 20.51 15.92
C TYR A 214 19.67 21.56 14.83
N LYS A 215 18.78 22.54 15.08
CA LYS A 215 18.48 23.68 14.18
C LYS A 215 18.24 23.27 12.72
N PHE A 216 17.57 22.15 12.48
CA PHE A 216 17.22 21.77 11.11
C PHE A 216 16.05 22.61 10.62
N GLY A 217 16.28 23.37 9.54
CA GLY A 217 15.20 24.05 8.81
C GLY A 217 14.31 23.04 8.08
N PRO A 218 13.08 23.44 7.66
CA PRO A 218 12.12 22.55 7.01
C PRO A 218 12.66 21.80 5.78
N GLY A 219 13.56 22.41 5.00
CA GLY A 219 14.19 21.79 3.83
C GLY A 219 15.24 20.73 4.19
N VAL A 220 16.01 20.94 5.27
CA VAL A 220 16.96 19.93 5.77
C VAL A 220 16.19 18.77 6.40
N ASN A 221 15.08 19.04 7.07
CA ASN A 221 14.20 17.99 7.59
C ASN A 221 13.61 17.13 6.45
N GLY A 222 13.13 17.75 5.37
CA GLY A 222 12.69 17.01 4.16
C GLY A 222 13.82 16.21 3.49
N LEU A 223 15.06 16.68 3.57
CA LEU A 223 16.24 15.97 3.07
C LEU A 223 16.55 14.69 3.87
N THR A 224 16.15 14.62 5.14
CA THR A 224 16.33 13.40 5.94
C THR A 224 15.47 12.24 5.44
N ASP A 225 14.41 12.49 4.67
CA ASP A 225 13.58 11.43 4.07
C ASP A 225 14.21 10.80 2.79
N ILE A 226 15.36 11.31 2.32
CA ILE A 226 16.07 10.82 1.12
C ILE A 226 16.44 9.33 1.17
N PRO A 227 16.85 8.72 2.30
CA PRO A 227 17.16 7.29 2.31
C PRO A 227 15.98 6.38 1.95
N GLY A 228 14.73 6.85 2.08
CA GLY A 228 13.56 6.16 1.53
C GLY A 228 13.41 6.28 0.01
N LEU A 229 14.05 7.27 -0.63
CA LEU A 229 14.11 7.47 -2.09
C LEU A 229 15.17 6.62 -2.77
N GLY A 230 15.34 5.38 -2.33
CA GLY A 230 16.34 4.43 -2.82
C GLY A 230 16.32 4.05 -4.32
N MET A 231 15.71 4.85 -5.18
CA MET A 231 15.59 4.63 -6.62
C MET A 231 15.95 5.86 -7.48
N ALA A 232 16.63 6.88 -6.93
CA ALA A 232 17.03 8.06 -7.72
C ALA A 232 18.55 8.36 -7.73
N TYR A 233 19.36 7.69 -6.91
CA TYR A 233 20.79 8.03 -6.77
C TYR A 233 21.73 7.12 -7.58
N LEU A 234 21.59 7.18 -8.90
CA LEU A 234 22.70 6.85 -9.79
C LEU A 234 23.05 7.94 -10.81
N ARG A 235 22.43 9.15 -10.79
CA ARG A 235 22.84 10.17 -11.79
C ARG A 235 22.76 11.66 -11.45
N SER A 236 22.12 12.12 -10.37
CA SER A 236 22.04 13.56 -10.08
C SER A 236 22.81 13.97 -8.81
N GLU A 237 24.13 14.09 -8.93
CA GLU A 237 24.98 14.81 -7.98
C GLU A 237 24.87 16.33 -8.20
N VAL A 238 23.76 16.97 -7.83
CA VAL A 238 23.70 18.45 -7.86
C VAL A 238 22.94 19.01 -6.64
N LEU A 239 23.71 19.70 -5.79
CA LEU A 239 23.34 20.87 -4.96
C LEU A 239 23.04 20.78 -3.45
N VAL A 240 23.24 19.68 -2.73
CA VAL A 240 23.08 19.72 -1.25
C VAL A 240 24.20 18.99 -0.50
N LEU A 241 25.46 19.33 -0.85
CA LEU A 241 26.68 18.76 -0.27
C LEU A 241 27.51 19.82 0.48
N GLN A 242 26.97 20.40 1.56
CA GLN A 242 27.78 21.30 2.41
C GLN A 242 27.70 21.03 3.92
N LEU A 243 26.76 20.23 4.45
CA LEU A 243 26.57 20.16 5.92
C LEU A 243 26.34 18.78 6.54
N THR A 244 26.56 17.66 5.84
CA THR A 244 26.26 16.33 6.40
C THR A 244 27.24 15.26 5.94
N ASP A 245 27.65 14.35 6.84
CA ASP A 245 28.59 13.25 6.54
C ASP A 245 28.11 12.38 5.37
N ARG A 246 28.67 12.64 4.17
CA ARG A 246 28.37 12.00 2.87
C ARG A 246 28.32 10.46 2.93
N ARG A 247 29.03 9.86 3.89
CA ARG A 247 29.19 8.40 4.02
C ARG A 247 28.03 7.70 4.73
N VAL A 248 27.36 8.36 5.67
CA VAL A 248 26.31 7.74 6.48
C VAL A 248 24.99 7.70 5.71
N LEU A 249 24.58 8.84 5.15
CA LEU A 249 23.38 8.95 4.31
C LEU A 249 23.44 8.01 3.10
N ALA A 250 24.60 7.92 2.44
CA ALA A 250 24.78 7.00 1.31
C ALA A 250 24.62 5.52 1.72
N ARG A 251 25.17 5.11 2.87
CA ARG A 251 25.05 3.72 3.38
C ARG A 251 23.61 3.37 3.78
N CYS A 252 22.91 4.28 4.47
CA CYS A 252 21.50 4.07 4.83
C CYS A 252 20.61 3.99 3.59
N THR A 253 20.83 4.85 2.60
CA THR A 253 20.08 4.83 1.33
C THR A 253 20.29 3.50 0.61
N VAL A 254 21.54 3.07 0.41
CA VAL A 254 21.87 1.78 -0.23
C VAL A 254 21.24 0.60 0.53
N GLY A 255 21.23 0.64 1.86
CA GLY A 255 20.58 -0.36 2.70
C GLY A 255 19.07 -0.46 2.46
N THR A 256 18.37 0.67 2.41
CA THR A 256 16.93 0.73 2.12
C THR A 256 16.61 0.31 0.69
N CYS A 257 17.44 0.70 -0.29
CA CYS A 257 17.30 0.26 -1.69
C CYS A 257 17.36 -1.27 -1.78
N LEU A 258 18.45 -1.83 -1.24
CA LEU A 258 18.69 -3.26 -1.25
C LEU A 258 17.59 -3.98 -0.50
N GLY A 259 17.20 -3.50 0.69
CA GLY A 259 16.11 -4.07 1.48
C GLY A 259 14.77 -4.10 0.73
N ALA A 260 14.39 -3.02 0.06
CA ALA A 260 13.11 -2.93 -0.66
C ALA A 260 13.03 -3.90 -1.84
N PHE A 261 14.10 -4.05 -2.63
CA PHE A 261 14.11 -4.96 -3.80
C PHE A 261 14.43 -6.41 -3.45
N ILE A 262 15.31 -6.62 -2.47
CA ILE A 262 15.74 -7.96 -2.06
C ILE A 262 14.69 -8.56 -1.13
N GLY A 263 13.97 -7.77 -0.34
CA GLY A 263 12.96 -8.26 0.61
C GLY A 263 11.91 -9.14 -0.05
N GLY A 264 11.25 -8.67 -1.11
CA GLY A 264 10.24 -9.45 -1.83
C GLY A 264 10.80 -10.74 -2.43
N LYS A 265 11.98 -10.67 -3.08
CA LYS A 265 12.65 -11.85 -3.66
C LYS A 265 13.11 -12.84 -2.59
N CYS A 266 13.61 -12.36 -1.46
CA CYS A 266 14.05 -13.19 -0.34
C CYS A 266 12.87 -13.95 0.26
N THR A 267 11.73 -13.29 0.43
CA THR A 267 10.50 -13.94 0.91
C THR A 267 10.05 -15.04 -0.06
N ASP A 268 10.04 -14.76 -1.36
CA ASP A 268 9.68 -15.75 -2.39
C ASP A 268 10.68 -16.92 -2.47
N VAL A 269 11.97 -16.67 -2.28
CA VAL A 269 13.02 -17.71 -2.26
C VAL A 269 12.89 -18.58 -1.01
N TYR A 270 12.69 -17.97 0.16
CA TYR A 270 12.50 -18.67 1.41
C TYR A 270 11.25 -19.55 1.37
N ALA A 271 10.11 -19.01 0.93
CA ALA A 271 8.87 -19.76 0.84
C ALA A 271 8.97 -20.94 -0.15
N ARG A 272 9.64 -20.76 -1.30
CA ARG A 272 9.92 -21.85 -2.25
C ARG A 272 10.86 -22.91 -1.66
N ARG A 273 11.86 -22.51 -0.90
CA ARG A 273 12.79 -23.44 -0.23
C ARG A 273 12.06 -24.28 0.82
N GLN A 274 11.20 -23.65 1.61
CA GLN A 274 10.40 -24.33 2.62
C GLN A 274 9.37 -25.29 1.98
N ALA A 275 8.74 -24.90 0.88
CA ALA A 275 7.83 -25.76 0.13
C ALA A 275 8.54 -27.01 -0.45
N ARG A 276 9.80 -26.88 -0.89
CA ARG A 276 10.60 -28.05 -1.33
C ARG A 276 10.89 -29.03 -0.20
N TRP A 277 11.05 -28.53 1.02
CA TRP A 277 11.25 -29.36 2.21
C TRP A 277 9.96 -30.04 2.68
N ASN A 278 8.80 -29.48 2.36
CA ASN A 278 7.50 -30.02 2.76
C ASN A 278 6.77 -30.75 1.61
N SER A 279 7.50 -31.57 0.85
CA SER A 279 6.94 -32.40 -0.23
C SER A 279 6.18 -31.63 -1.31
N GLY A 280 6.54 -30.37 -1.56
CA GLY A 280 5.92 -29.53 -2.60
C GLY A 280 4.62 -28.85 -2.21
N LYS A 281 4.13 -29.01 -0.97
CA LYS A 281 2.93 -28.31 -0.49
C LYS A 281 3.29 -26.87 -0.10
N PHE A 282 2.74 -25.89 -0.82
CA PHE A 282 2.90 -24.47 -0.48
C PHE A 282 1.85 -24.08 0.56
N LEU A 283 2.31 -23.75 1.77
CA LEU A 283 1.46 -23.17 2.81
C LEU A 283 1.58 -21.65 2.78
N PRO A 284 0.46 -20.91 2.91
CA PRO A 284 0.46 -19.44 2.97
C PRO A 284 1.18 -18.88 4.21
N GLU A 285 1.55 -19.73 5.17
CA GLU A 285 2.15 -19.37 6.46
C GLU A 285 3.68 -19.24 6.41
N TYR A 286 4.35 -19.75 5.36
CA TYR A 286 5.81 -19.71 5.28
C TYR A 286 6.40 -18.29 5.33
N PRO A 287 5.83 -17.28 4.67
CA PRO A 287 6.29 -15.89 4.82
C PRO A 287 6.16 -15.34 6.24
N LEU A 288 5.27 -15.88 7.07
CA LEU A 288 5.01 -15.38 8.42
C LEU A 288 6.24 -15.51 9.34
N VAL A 289 7.06 -16.55 9.13
CA VAL A 289 8.28 -16.79 9.92
C VAL A 289 9.31 -15.68 9.72
N LEU A 290 9.38 -15.10 8.52
CA LEU A 290 10.26 -13.96 8.22
C LEU A 290 9.86 -12.69 8.96
N LEU A 291 8.62 -12.60 9.45
CA LEU A 291 8.08 -11.45 10.17
C LEU A 291 8.66 -11.32 11.60
N ILE A 292 9.34 -12.37 12.11
CA ILE A 292 10.06 -12.31 13.39
C ILE A 292 11.19 -11.27 13.36
N ILE A 293 11.86 -11.09 12.21
CA ILE A 293 12.97 -10.15 12.05
C ILE A 293 12.50 -8.69 12.25
N PRO A 294 11.50 -8.17 11.51
CA PRO A 294 10.98 -6.83 11.74
C PRO A 294 10.32 -6.67 13.11
N PHE A 295 9.77 -7.75 13.68
CA PHE A 295 9.21 -7.73 15.03
C PHE A 295 10.25 -7.40 16.12
N ILE A 296 11.52 -7.77 15.92
CA ILE A 296 12.62 -7.44 16.86
C ILE A 296 13.26 -6.10 16.50
N LEU A 297 13.54 -5.88 15.21
CA LEU A 297 14.23 -4.67 14.74
C LEU A 297 13.39 -3.41 14.94
N GLY A 298 12.07 -3.49 14.77
CA GLY A 298 11.16 -2.38 15.04
C GLY A 298 11.36 -1.83 16.44
N PRO A 299 10.97 -2.56 17.52
CA PRO A 299 11.13 -2.15 18.93
C PRO A 299 12.50 -1.57 19.26
N CYS A 300 13.56 -2.17 18.72
CA CYS A 300 14.93 -1.69 18.88
C CYS A 300 15.13 -0.29 18.28
N GLY A 301 14.63 -0.04 17.07
CA GLY A 301 14.67 1.28 16.41
C GLY A 301 13.92 2.36 17.20
N LEU A 302 12.72 2.06 17.73
CA LEU A 302 11.96 3.01 18.54
C LEU A 302 12.67 3.38 19.83
N LEU A 303 13.23 2.38 20.52
CA LEU A 303 14.00 2.61 21.74
C LEU A 303 15.24 3.44 21.43
N MET A 304 15.91 3.17 20.30
CA MET A 304 17.05 3.95 19.84
C MET A 304 16.67 5.41 19.56
N PHE A 305 15.53 5.66 18.91
CA PHE A 305 15.01 7.01 18.67
C PHE A 305 14.62 7.71 19.98
N GLY A 306 13.85 7.05 20.85
CA GLY A 306 13.37 7.61 22.11
C GLY A 306 14.48 7.92 23.10
N ILE A 307 15.39 6.97 23.35
CA ILE A 307 16.56 7.16 24.22
C ILE A 307 17.51 8.19 23.60
N GLY A 308 17.67 8.16 22.27
CA GLY A 308 18.46 9.13 21.54
C GLY A 308 17.95 10.56 21.70
N ALA A 309 16.62 10.74 21.65
CA ALA A 309 15.99 12.04 21.84
C ALA A 309 16.14 12.52 23.29
N GLN A 310 15.89 11.65 24.26
CA GLN A 310 16.01 11.99 25.68
C GLN A 310 17.45 12.37 26.07
N ARG A 311 18.45 11.64 25.57
CA ARG A 311 19.87 11.88 25.88
C ARG A 311 20.54 12.91 24.96
N SER A 312 19.79 13.53 24.04
CA SER A 312 20.32 14.46 23.04
C SER A 312 21.54 13.90 22.29
N LEU A 313 21.47 12.63 21.88
CA LEU A 313 22.53 11.94 21.14
C LEU A 313 22.77 12.58 19.76
N PRO A 314 23.90 12.30 19.09
CA PRO A 314 24.14 12.81 17.74
C PRO A 314 22.96 12.50 16.81
N TRP A 315 22.63 13.44 15.93
CA TRP A 315 21.48 13.34 15.00
C TRP A 315 21.50 12.04 14.18
N THR A 316 22.67 11.45 13.91
CA THR A 316 22.84 10.15 13.25
C THR A 316 22.15 9.00 13.97
N VAL A 317 22.17 8.98 15.31
CA VAL A 317 21.55 7.91 16.12
C VAL A 317 20.04 8.02 16.06
N LEU A 318 19.52 9.25 16.15
CA LEU A 318 18.11 9.57 15.94
C LEU A 318 17.65 9.18 14.54
N PHE A 319 18.49 9.44 13.54
CA PHE A 319 18.21 9.11 12.16
C PHE A 319 18.10 7.60 11.94
N ILE A 320 19.07 6.82 12.42
CA ILE A 320 19.06 5.35 12.27
C ILE A 320 17.88 4.71 13.01
N GLY A 321 17.50 5.22 14.19
CA GLY A 321 16.32 4.71 14.92
C GLY A 321 14.98 5.07 14.28
N SER A 322 14.97 6.01 13.33
CA SER A 322 13.75 6.48 12.66
C SER A 322 13.42 5.78 11.32
N VAL A 323 14.35 4.97 10.80
CA VAL A 323 14.24 4.20 9.56
C VAL A 323 13.90 2.76 9.87
#